data_AF-A0A521YNM1-F1
#
_entry.id   AF-A0A521YNM1-F1
#
_cell.length_a   1.000
_cell.length_b   1.000
_cell.length_c   1.000
_cell.angle_alpha   90.00
_cell.angle_beta   90.00
_cell.angle_gamma   90.00
#
_symmetry.space_group_name_H-M   'P 1'
#
loop_
_entity.id
_entity.type
_entity.pdbx_description
1 polymer ?
#
loop_
_entity_poly.entity_id
_entity_poly.type
_entity_poly.pdbx_seq_one_letter_code
_entity_poly.pdbx_strand_id
1 'polypeptide(L)'
;MDVIMLLLAGALSGLIAGLVGLAGGIVIVPVLVWLYGPPVIHDAIVVSWFAVLFNSIGATVKQLRIRTRQERLVLLSGARYFMMGVFFITPLVACLAGGAKSFVSPRLVAILQLCLAMVMLWPVKEQDERRDPSRIRDLSFGGAIGGVSALIGVGGGTYTIAYFVYGAGVRFKDAIATANIIGSTVGFLSVTGYVLSHALLSNASPESEPLLSAAGMAAVIVGGLAFAPIGVSLSSRFSTKTLRQILIFALIMSSLRLMMS
;
A
#
# COMPACT_ATOMS: atom_id res chain seq x y z
N MET A 1 6.90 -13.90 -23.80
CA MET A 1 5.76 -12.96 -23.86
C MET A 1 5.41 -12.46 -22.46
N ASP A 2 5.61 -13.28 -21.43
CA ASP A 2 5.15 -13.01 -20.06
C ASP A 2 5.89 -11.85 -19.37
N VAL A 3 7.20 -11.71 -19.58
CA VAL A 3 8.03 -10.67 -18.93
C VAL A 3 7.59 -9.26 -19.32
N ILE A 4 7.22 -9.03 -20.59
CA ILE A 4 6.76 -7.71 -21.05
C ILE A 4 5.41 -7.37 -20.43
N MET A 5 4.47 -8.33 -20.39
CA MET A 5 3.18 -8.13 -19.74
C MET A 5 3.34 -7.85 -18.25
N LEU A 6 4.24 -8.56 -17.58
CA LEU A 6 4.56 -8.34 -16.17
C LEU A 6 5.23 -6.98 -15.93
N LEU A 7 6.10 -6.54 -16.83
CA LEU A 7 6.71 -5.21 -16.78
C LEU A 7 5.65 -4.12 -16.95
N LEU A 8 4.70 -4.30 -17.88
CA LEU A 8 3.57 -3.38 -18.07
C LEU A 8 2.61 -3.38 -16.86
N ALA A 9 2.34 -4.55 -16.29
CA ALA A 9 1.54 -4.68 -15.06
C ALA A 9 2.21 -3.98 -13.88
N GLY A 10 3.52 -4.16 -13.73
CA GLY A 10 4.36 -3.43 -12.79
C GLY A 10 4.27 -1.93 -13.02
N ALA A 11 4.48 -1.47 -14.26
CA ALA A 11 4.42 -0.07 -14.63
C ALA A 11 3.06 0.58 -14.32
N LEU A 12 1.96 -0.10 -14.64
CA LEU A 12 0.60 0.36 -14.33
C LEU A 12 0.38 0.44 -12.81
N SER A 13 0.80 -0.59 -12.07
CA SER A 13 0.72 -0.63 -10.62
C SER A 13 1.53 0.50 -9.98
N GLY A 14 2.76 0.72 -10.44
CA GLY A 14 3.62 1.82 -9.99
C GLY A 14 2.99 3.17 -10.28
N LEU A 15 2.48 3.38 -11.50
CA LEU A 15 1.82 4.63 -11.88
C LEU A 15 0.63 4.92 -10.97
N ILE A 16 -0.26 3.95 -10.73
CA ILE A 16 -1.41 4.10 -9.84
C ILE A 16 -0.94 4.36 -8.40
N ALA A 17 0.07 3.63 -7.94
CA ALA A 17 0.62 3.81 -6.59
C ALA A 17 1.18 5.21 -6.37
N GLY A 18 1.95 5.73 -7.32
CA GLY A 18 2.44 7.10 -7.26
C GLY A 18 1.33 8.14 -7.38
N LEU A 19 0.28 7.85 -8.15
CA LEU A 19 -0.81 8.79 -8.42
C LEU A 19 -1.71 9.01 -7.19
N VAL A 20 -2.15 7.92 -6.56
CA VAL A 20 -3.18 7.93 -5.52
C VAL A 20 -2.72 7.38 -4.17
N GLY A 21 -1.48 6.90 -4.03
CA GLY A 21 -0.96 6.36 -2.77
C GLY A 21 -1.53 4.99 -2.39
N LEU A 22 -2.18 4.31 -3.35
CA LEU A 22 -2.59 2.90 -3.27
C LEU A 22 -1.34 2.05 -3.46
N ALA A 23 -0.88 1.36 -2.43
CA ALA A 23 0.44 0.75 -2.42
C ALA A 23 0.61 -0.49 -3.34
N GLY A 24 0.18 -0.47 -4.60
CA GLY A 24 0.46 -1.43 -5.67
C GLY A 24 -0.19 -2.82 -5.55
N GLY A 25 -0.38 -3.34 -4.33
CA GLY A 25 -0.85 -4.72 -4.11
C GLY A 25 -2.28 -4.98 -4.58
N ILE A 26 -3.14 -3.96 -4.51
CA ILE A 26 -4.52 -4.02 -5.03
C ILE A 26 -4.55 -4.22 -6.55
N VAL A 27 -3.50 -3.82 -7.27
CA VAL A 27 -3.42 -3.97 -8.73
C VAL A 27 -2.69 -5.26 -9.11
N ILE A 28 -1.57 -5.57 -8.46
CA ILE A 28 -0.70 -6.70 -8.83
C ILE A 28 -1.38 -8.05 -8.59
N VAL A 29 -2.00 -8.27 -7.43
CA VAL A 29 -2.61 -9.57 -7.11
C VAL A 29 -3.69 -9.93 -8.15
N PRO A 30 -4.64 -9.02 -8.49
CA PRO A 30 -5.59 -9.29 -9.54
C PRO A 30 -5.01 -9.63 -10.90
N VAL A 31 -4.02 -8.86 -11.35
CA VAL A 31 -3.42 -9.02 -12.67
C VAL A 31 -2.70 -10.37 -12.77
N LEU A 32 -1.96 -10.77 -11.73
CA LEU A 32 -1.27 -12.06 -11.71
C LEU A 32 -2.25 -13.24 -11.71
N VAL A 33 -3.30 -13.18 -10.90
CA VAL A 33 -4.35 -14.23 -10.89
C VAL A 33 -5.06 -14.32 -12.24
N TRP A 34 -5.24 -13.19 -12.93
CA TRP A 34 -5.82 -13.20 -14.27
C TRP A 34 -4.89 -13.81 -15.34
N LEU A 35 -3.58 -13.56 -15.25
CA LEU A 35 -2.59 -14.07 -16.19
C LEU A 35 -2.27 -15.56 -16.01
N TYR A 36 -2.15 -16.03 -14.76
CA TYR A 36 -1.68 -17.38 -14.44
C TYR A 36 -2.73 -18.27 -13.76
N GLY A 37 -3.93 -17.74 -13.50
CA GLY A 37 -5.03 -18.47 -12.86
C GLY A 37 -4.97 -18.52 -11.33
N PRO A 38 -5.97 -19.14 -10.67
CA PRO A 38 -6.06 -19.23 -9.21
C PRO A 38 -4.84 -19.84 -8.48
N PRO A 39 -4.10 -20.82 -9.03
CA PRO A 39 -2.97 -21.44 -8.34
C PRO A 39 -1.81 -20.47 -7.99
N VAL A 40 -1.64 -19.36 -8.73
CA VAL A 40 -0.56 -18.40 -8.48
C VAL A 40 -0.83 -17.48 -7.28
N ILE A 41 -1.95 -17.62 -6.58
CA ILE A 41 -2.40 -16.62 -5.60
C ILE A 41 -1.38 -16.38 -4.46
N HIS A 42 -0.69 -17.43 -4.01
CA HIS A 42 0.34 -17.32 -2.98
C HIS A 42 1.54 -16.50 -3.47
N ASP A 43 2.08 -16.83 -4.64
CA ASP A 43 3.17 -16.08 -5.28
C ASP A 43 2.75 -14.64 -5.59
N ALA A 44 1.52 -14.44 -6.05
CA ALA A 44 0.99 -13.12 -6.36
C ALA A 44 0.95 -12.23 -5.12
N ILE A 45 0.59 -12.78 -3.95
CA ILE A 45 0.62 -12.06 -2.67
C ILE A 45 2.06 -11.68 -2.31
N VAL A 46 3.02 -12.61 -2.41
CA VAL A 46 4.44 -12.36 -2.12
C VAL A 46 4.99 -11.27 -3.05
N VAL A 47 4.79 -11.41 -4.36
CA VAL A 47 5.22 -10.44 -5.38
C VAL A 47 4.58 -9.08 -5.13
N SER A 48 3.33 -9.05 -4.65
CA SER A 48 2.68 -7.81 -4.28
C SER A 48 3.38 -7.08 -3.13
N TRP A 49 3.94 -7.78 -2.13
CA TRP A 49 4.69 -7.15 -1.04
C TRP A 49 5.97 -6.47 -1.53
N PHE A 50 6.69 -7.13 -2.45
CA PHE A 50 7.84 -6.51 -3.11
C PHE A 50 7.41 -5.31 -3.96
N ALA A 51 6.35 -5.44 -4.75
CA ALA A 51 5.83 -4.34 -5.55
C ALA A 51 5.39 -3.15 -4.69
N VAL A 52 4.70 -3.39 -3.57
CA VAL A 52 4.34 -2.38 -2.55
C VAL A 52 5.58 -1.63 -2.11
N LEU A 53 6.62 -2.34 -1.66
CA LEU A 53 7.85 -1.76 -1.15
C LEU A 53 8.51 -0.86 -2.20
N PHE A 54 8.81 -1.39 -3.38
CA PHE A 54 9.57 -0.67 -4.41
C PHE A 54 8.75 0.47 -5.04
N ASN A 55 7.46 0.29 -5.28
CA ASN A 55 6.59 1.36 -5.79
C ASN A 55 6.52 2.51 -4.78
N SER A 56 6.34 2.20 -3.50
CA SER A 56 6.30 3.20 -2.44
C SER A 56 7.64 3.90 -2.25
N ILE A 57 8.78 3.21 -2.38
CA ILE A 57 10.10 3.84 -2.39
C ILE A 57 10.23 4.82 -3.56
N GLY A 58 9.96 4.38 -4.80
CA GLY A 58 10.06 5.23 -5.98
C GLY A 58 9.17 6.47 -5.89
N ALA A 59 7.93 6.28 -5.45
CA ALA A 59 6.99 7.37 -5.20
C ALA A 59 7.51 8.32 -4.11
N THR A 60 7.96 7.79 -2.97
CA THR A 60 8.48 8.58 -1.83
C THR A 60 9.69 9.42 -2.23
N VAL A 61 10.66 8.82 -2.93
CA VAL A 61 11.86 9.53 -3.39
C VAL A 61 11.47 10.71 -4.28
N LYS A 62 10.56 10.50 -5.24
CA LYS A 62 10.08 11.57 -6.10
C LYS A 62 9.31 12.64 -5.33
N GLN A 63 8.45 12.23 -4.40
CA GLN A 63 7.63 13.11 -3.58
C GLN A 63 8.48 14.03 -2.69
N LEU A 64 9.55 13.49 -2.11
CA LEU A 64 10.52 14.28 -1.38
C LEU A 64 11.26 15.21 -2.33
N ARG A 65 11.71 14.73 -3.49
CA ARG A 65 12.48 15.54 -4.46
C ARG A 65 11.73 16.79 -4.95
N ILE A 66 10.43 16.70 -5.20
CA ILE A 66 9.61 17.83 -5.69
C ILE A 66 9.23 18.84 -4.60
N ARG A 67 9.37 18.48 -3.32
CA ARG A 67 9.03 19.33 -2.18
C ARG A 67 10.23 20.16 -1.71
N THR A 68 9.95 21.35 -1.20
CA THR A 68 10.93 22.20 -0.52
C THR A 68 11.39 21.57 0.80
N ARG A 69 12.52 22.04 1.35
CA ARG A 69 13.06 21.52 2.62
C ARG A 69 12.05 21.61 3.77
N GLN A 70 11.31 22.72 3.85
CA GLN A 70 10.31 22.95 4.89
C GLN A 70 9.13 21.98 4.75
N GLU A 71 8.62 21.78 3.53
CA GLU A 71 7.52 20.83 3.27
C GLU A 71 7.91 19.39 3.57
N ARG A 72 9.16 18.99 3.27
CA ARG A 72 9.69 17.66 3.63
C ARG A 72 9.69 17.45 5.14
N LEU A 73 10.15 18.45 5.89
CA LEU A 73 10.20 18.38 7.35
C LEU A 73 8.80 18.28 7.95
N VAL A 74 7.84 19.05 7.45
CA VAL A 74 6.44 18.98 7.90
C VAL A 74 5.84 17.60 7.57
N LEU A 75 6.06 17.08 6.37
CA LEU A 75 5.55 15.77 5.95
C LEU A 75 6.12 14.64 6.83
N LEU A 76 7.43 14.61 7.02
CA LEU A 76 8.12 13.59 7.82
C LEU A 76 7.76 13.71 9.31
N SER A 77 7.72 14.94 9.84
CA SER A 77 7.31 15.19 11.22
C SER A 77 5.85 14.78 11.47
N GLY A 78 4.96 15.06 10.51
CA GLY A 78 3.56 14.66 10.56
C GLY A 78 3.33 13.15 10.46
N ALA A 79 4.22 12.44 9.77
CA ALA A 79 4.15 10.98 9.59
C ALA A 79 4.85 10.20 10.71
N ARG A 80 5.76 10.83 11.48
CA ARG A 80 6.70 10.12 12.38
C ARG A 80 6.01 9.19 13.38
N TYR A 81 5.00 9.68 14.10
CA TYR A 81 4.37 8.91 15.17
C TYR A 81 3.49 7.79 14.61
N PHE A 82 2.82 8.06 13.48
CA PHE A 82 2.09 7.04 12.75
C PHE A 82 3.02 5.92 12.27
N MET A 83 4.16 6.28 11.68
CA MET A 83 5.17 5.33 11.22
C MET A 83 5.73 4.51 12.37
N MET A 84 5.99 5.11 13.53
CA MET A 84 6.39 4.37 14.73
C MET A 84 5.32 3.35 15.14
N GLY A 85 4.04 3.74 15.12
CA GLY A 85 2.94 2.83 15.45
C GLY A 85 2.90 1.63 14.51
N VAL A 86 2.99 1.89 13.21
CA VAL A 86 3.10 0.84 12.18
C VAL A 86 4.32 -0.05 12.45
N PHE A 87 5.49 0.54 12.70
CA PHE A 87 6.75 -0.19 12.86
C PHE A 87 6.73 -1.16 14.04
N PHE A 88 6.16 -0.77 15.18
CA PHE A 88 6.12 -1.63 16.37
C PHE A 88 4.97 -2.65 16.33
N ILE A 89 3.79 -2.26 15.86
CA ILE A 89 2.59 -3.11 15.97
C ILE A 89 2.46 -4.09 14.81
N THR A 90 2.88 -3.73 13.59
CA THR A 90 2.81 -4.61 12.41
C THR A 90 3.54 -5.95 12.63
N PRO A 91 4.83 -5.99 13.03
CA PRO A 91 5.53 -7.26 13.24
C PRO A 91 4.99 -8.03 14.45
N LEU A 92 4.56 -7.32 15.50
CA LEU A 92 3.93 -7.94 16.67
C LEU A 92 2.65 -8.69 16.29
N VAL A 93 1.75 -8.02 15.56
CA VAL A 93 0.51 -8.63 15.07
C VAL A 93 0.81 -9.74 14.05
N ALA A 94 1.78 -9.58 13.15
CA ALA A 94 2.15 -10.62 12.20
C ALA A 94 2.64 -11.90 12.90
N CYS A 95 3.42 -11.77 13.97
CA CYS A 95 3.90 -12.89 14.78
C CYS A 95 2.72 -13.58 15.52
N LEU A 96 1.88 -12.80 16.18
CA LEU A 96 0.70 -13.31 16.89
C LEU A 96 -0.34 -13.94 15.94
N ALA A 97 -0.47 -13.40 14.73
CA ALA A 97 -1.42 -13.85 13.72
C ALA A 97 -0.93 -15.04 12.88
N GLY A 98 0.31 -15.50 13.08
CA GLY A 98 0.84 -16.71 12.45
C GLY A 98 -0.05 -17.95 12.67
N GLY A 99 -0.80 -18.00 13.79
CA GLY A 99 -1.83 -19.00 14.07
C GLY A 99 -3.27 -18.60 13.71
N ALA A 100 -3.51 -17.35 13.30
CA ALA A 100 -4.84 -16.74 13.16
C ALA A 100 -5.16 -16.25 11.72
N LYS A 101 -4.40 -16.68 10.71
CA LYS A 101 -4.64 -16.33 9.28
C LYS A 101 -6.07 -16.61 8.79
N SER A 102 -6.85 -17.43 9.50
CA SER A 102 -8.25 -17.72 9.19
C SER A 102 -9.26 -16.63 9.61
N PHE A 103 -8.87 -15.60 10.38
CA PHE A 103 -9.83 -14.64 10.94
C PHE A 103 -10.26 -13.50 10.00
N VAL A 104 -9.47 -13.20 8.97
CA VAL A 104 -9.79 -12.13 8.02
C VAL A 104 -10.30 -12.73 6.73
N SER A 105 -11.62 -12.79 6.57
CA SER A 105 -12.23 -13.21 5.32
C SER A 105 -12.06 -12.13 4.24
N PRO A 106 -11.89 -12.50 2.95
CA PRO A 106 -11.89 -11.56 1.82
C PRO A 106 -13.12 -10.63 1.82
N ARG A 107 -14.27 -11.16 2.27
CA ARG A 107 -15.52 -10.41 2.42
C ARG A 107 -15.41 -9.28 3.45
N LEU A 108 -14.76 -9.50 4.59
CA LEU A 108 -14.56 -8.46 5.60
C LEU A 108 -13.69 -7.31 5.03
N VAL A 109 -12.63 -7.67 4.30
CA VAL A 109 -11.75 -6.70 3.61
C VAL A 109 -12.55 -5.89 2.59
N ALA A 110 -13.39 -6.57 1.80
CA ALA A 110 -14.26 -5.92 0.82
C ALA A 110 -15.21 -4.91 1.48
N ILE A 111 -15.87 -5.29 2.58
CA ILE A 111 -16.77 -4.41 3.34
C ILE A 111 -16.01 -3.19 3.87
N LEU A 112 -14.85 -3.39 4.49
CA LEU A 112 -14.02 -2.29 5.00
C LEU A 112 -13.58 -1.32 3.89
N GLN A 113 -13.18 -1.85 2.73
CA GLN A 113 -12.83 -1.03 1.56
C GLN A 113 -14.03 -0.26 1.01
N LEU A 114 -15.22 -0.88 0.98
CA LEU A 114 -16.46 -0.23 0.54
C LEU A 114 -16.86 0.89 1.51
N CYS A 115 -16.83 0.63 2.82
CA CYS A 115 -17.08 1.65 3.83
C CYS A 115 -16.11 2.84 3.68
N LEU A 116 -14.83 2.56 3.43
CA LEU A 116 -13.83 3.60 3.21
C LEU A 116 -14.11 4.43 1.96
N ALA A 117 -14.51 3.77 0.86
CA ALA A 117 -14.91 4.44 -0.37
C ALA A 117 -16.11 5.37 -0.11
N MET A 118 -17.09 4.92 0.68
CA MET A 118 -18.25 5.72 1.07
C MET A 118 -17.87 6.93 1.93
N VAL A 119 -16.95 6.76 2.90
CA VAL A 119 -16.41 7.89 3.68
C VAL A 119 -15.70 8.90 2.78
N MET A 120 -14.95 8.42 1.78
CA MET A 120 -14.22 9.28 0.84
C MET A 120 -15.13 10.09 -0.11
N LEU A 121 -16.40 9.71 -0.27
CA LEU A 121 -17.39 10.51 -0.99
C LEU A 121 -17.74 11.79 -0.22
N TRP A 122 -17.55 11.82 1.10
CA TRP A 122 -17.88 12.99 1.90
C TRP A 122 -16.96 14.17 1.53
N PRO A 123 -17.53 15.38 1.34
CA PRO A 123 -16.73 16.55 0.99
C PRO A 123 -15.72 16.86 2.09
N VAL A 124 -14.46 17.01 1.67
CA VAL A 124 -13.35 17.38 2.55
C VAL A 124 -13.27 18.89 2.62
N LYS A 125 -13.26 19.44 3.83
CA LYS A 125 -12.88 20.82 4.09
C LYS A 125 -11.36 20.82 4.26
N GLU A 126 -10.63 21.15 3.21
CA GLU A 126 -9.16 21.23 3.27
C GLU A 126 -8.77 22.34 4.25
N GLN A 127 -7.98 21.99 5.27
CA GLN A 127 -7.44 22.97 6.22
C GLN A 127 -6.00 23.28 5.79
N ASP A 128 -5.70 24.56 5.57
CA ASP A 128 -4.34 25.03 5.27
C ASP A 128 -3.51 25.29 6.54
N GLU A 129 -4.10 25.14 7.71
CA GLU A 129 -3.38 25.26 8.97
C GLU A 129 -2.36 24.14 9.14
N ARG A 130 -1.18 24.51 9.64
CA ARG A 130 -0.12 23.55 9.93
C ARG A 130 -0.61 22.59 11.00
N ARG A 131 -0.75 21.32 10.65
CA ARG A 131 -1.07 20.26 11.61
C ARG A 131 0.00 20.17 12.68
N ASP A 132 -0.44 20.11 13.93
CA ASP A 132 0.36 19.60 15.04
C ASP A 132 0.16 18.07 15.19
N PRO A 133 1.19 17.24 14.97
CA PRO A 133 1.07 15.79 15.10
C PRO A 133 0.89 15.38 16.57
N SER A 134 -0.32 14.92 16.90
CA SER A 134 -0.61 14.41 18.25
C SER A 134 -0.06 13.01 18.43
N ARG A 135 0.99 12.91 19.25
CA ARG A 135 1.75 11.67 19.50
C ARG A 135 0.87 10.45 19.77
N ILE A 136 -0.09 10.58 20.69
CA ILE A 136 -0.94 9.45 21.13
C ILE A 136 -1.88 9.02 20.00
N ARG A 137 -2.59 9.97 19.38
CA ARG A 137 -3.56 9.67 18.32
C ARG A 137 -2.86 9.03 17.12
N ASP A 138 -1.78 9.64 16.67
CA ASP A 138 -1.06 9.19 15.47
C ASP A 138 -0.44 7.81 15.69
N LEU A 139 0.14 7.57 16.87
CA LEU A 139 0.71 6.28 17.25
C LEU A 139 -0.36 5.18 17.30
N SER A 140 -1.50 5.45 17.94
CA SER A 140 -2.60 4.48 18.06
C SER A 140 -3.20 4.13 16.70
N PHE A 141 -3.50 5.13 15.86
CA PHE A 141 -4.04 4.88 14.52
C PHE A 141 -3.01 4.22 13.60
N GLY A 142 -1.74 4.60 13.70
CA GLY A 142 -0.65 3.93 12.98
C GLY A 142 -0.51 2.47 13.38
N GLY A 143 -0.57 2.18 14.68
CA GLY A 143 -0.55 0.83 15.21
C GLY A 143 -1.74 -0.01 14.74
N ALA A 144 -2.96 0.53 14.84
CA ALA A 144 -4.18 -0.15 14.40
C ALA A 144 -4.15 -0.44 12.89
N ILE A 145 -3.82 0.56 12.06
CA ILE A 145 -3.74 0.40 10.60
C ILE A 145 -2.61 -0.56 10.22
N GLY A 146 -1.46 -0.49 10.87
CA GLY A 146 -0.35 -1.42 10.66
C GLY A 146 -0.72 -2.87 11.01
N GLY A 147 -1.34 -3.08 12.17
CA GLY A 147 -1.83 -4.39 12.60
C GLY A 147 -2.89 -4.96 11.64
N VAL A 148 -3.89 -4.16 11.26
CA VAL A 148 -4.91 -4.57 10.29
C VAL A 148 -4.28 -4.86 8.91
N SER A 149 -3.31 -4.05 8.47
CA SER A 149 -2.61 -4.28 7.19
C SER A 149 -1.78 -5.57 7.23
N ALA A 150 -1.20 -5.93 8.37
CA ALA A 150 -0.49 -7.20 8.56
C ALA A 150 -1.43 -8.41 8.43
N LEU A 151 -2.67 -8.29 8.92
CA LEU A 151 -3.67 -9.36 8.85
C LEU A 151 -4.28 -9.50 7.46
N ILE A 152 -4.61 -8.37 6.81
CA ILE A 152 -5.28 -8.34 5.51
C ILE A 152 -4.29 -8.59 4.36
N GLY A 153 -3.01 -8.22 4.53
CA GLY A 153 -2.01 -8.27 3.45
C GLY A 153 -2.22 -7.22 2.35
N VAL A 154 -3.22 -6.33 2.47
CA VAL A 154 -3.48 -5.23 1.54
C VAL A 154 -2.82 -3.96 2.09
N GLY A 155 -1.94 -3.36 1.29
CA GLY A 155 -1.13 -2.21 1.68
C GLY A 155 -1.97 -1.07 2.26
N GLY A 156 -1.65 -0.66 3.50
CA GLY A 156 -2.42 0.28 4.33
C GLY A 156 -2.53 1.72 3.83
N GLY A 157 -2.16 1.99 2.56
CA GLY A 157 -2.14 3.33 1.99
C GLY A 157 -3.51 4.00 1.96
N THR A 158 -4.58 3.26 1.65
CA THR A 158 -5.96 3.80 1.61
C THR A 158 -6.44 4.23 2.99
N TYR A 159 -6.26 3.38 3.99
CA TYR A 159 -6.60 3.66 5.38
C TYR A 159 -5.75 4.83 5.93
N THR A 160 -4.48 4.87 5.56
CA THR A 160 -3.59 5.99 5.88
C THR A 160 -4.12 7.29 5.28
N ILE A 161 -4.48 7.31 3.99
CA ILE A 161 -5.03 8.52 3.35
C ILE A 161 -6.31 8.96 4.06
N ALA A 162 -7.23 8.04 4.34
CA ALA A 162 -8.48 8.37 5.03
C ALA A 162 -8.23 8.99 6.41
N TYR A 163 -7.34 8.40 7.20
CA TYR A 163 -6.98 8.92 8.52
C TYR A 163 -6.37 10.32 8.42
N PHE A 164 -5.40 10.52 7.53
CA PHE A 164 -4.72 11.82 7.41
C PHE A 164 -5.67 12.92 6.91
N VAL A 165 -6.59 12.60 6.01
CA VAL A 165 -7.55 13.56 5.46
C VAL A 165 -8.67 13.89 6.45
N TYR A 166 -9.35 12.88 6.99
CA TYR A 166 -10.57 13.06 7.78
C TYR A 166 -10.31 13.14 9.29
N GLY A 167 -9.28 12.44 9.79
CA GLY A 167 -8.95 12.43 11.21
C GLY A 167 -7.92 13.50 11.60
N ALA A 168 -6.93 13.72 10.73
CA ALA A 168 -5.83 14.64 11.01
C ALA A 168 -5.89 15.98 10.26
N GLY A 169 -6.88 16.18 9.38
CA GLY A 169 -7.11 17.44 8.67
C GLY A 169 -6.03 17.81 7.63
N VAL A 170 -5.27 16.83 7.14
CA VAL A 170 -4.18 17.05 6.20
C VAL A 170 -4.70 17.12 4.76
N ARG A 171 -4.12 18.03 3.95
CA ARG A 171 -4.42 18.16 2.52
C ARG A 171 -4.29 16.81 1.81
N PHE A 172 -5.20 16.52 0.88
CA PHE A 172 -5.27 15.19 0.23
C PHE A 172 -3.97 14.78 -0.47
N LYS A 173 -3.30 15.70 -1.17
CA LYS A 173 -2.00 15.44 -1.82
C LYS A 173 -0.87 15.16 -0.82
N ASP A 174 -0.93 15.76 0.37
CA ASP A 174 0.02 15.50 1.47
C ASP A 174 -0.30 14.17 2.16
N ALA A 175 -1.58 13.78 2.24
CA ALA A 175 -2.00 12.47 2.70
C ALA A 175 -1.53 11.34 1.76
N ILE A 176 -1.61 11.53 0.44
CA ILE A 176 -1.03 10.61 -0.56
C ILE A 176 0.49 10.48 -0.36
N ALA A 177 1.18 11.61 -0.19
CA ALA A 177 2.61 11.63 0.06
C ALA A 177 2.99 10.86 1.34
N THR A 178 2.20 11.04 2.41
CA THR A 178 2.38 10.35 3.68
C THR A 178 2.10 8.85 3.56
N ALA A 179 1.08 8.48 2.79
CA ALA A 179 0.74 7.08 2.51
C ALA A 179 1.82 6.35 1.71
N ASN A 180 2.50 7.03 0.77
CA ASN A 180 3.65 6.45 0.08
C ASN A 180 4.83 6.20 1.02
N ILE A 181 5.10 7.14 1.94
CA ILE A 181 6.14 6.99 2.96
C ILE A 181 5.82 5.79 3.86
N ILE A 182 4.60 5.73 4.39
CA ILE A 182 4.16 4.64 5.28
C ILE A 182 4.11 3.31 4.51
N GLY A 183 3.67 3.32 3.25
CA GLY A 183 3.64 2.15 2.37
C GLY A 183 5.03 1.54 2.19
N SER A 184 6.08 2.37 2.10
CA SER A 184 7.46 1.88 2.03
C SER A 184 7.88 1.18 3.33
N THR A 185 7.44 1.69 4.49
CA THR A 185 7.70 1.07 5.79
C THR A 185 6.94 -0.25 5.93
N VAL A 186 5.66 -0.29 5.57
CA VAL A 186 4.84 -1.51 5.60
C VAL A 186 5.42 -2.56 4.66
N GLY A 187 5.74 -2.19 3.41
CA GLY A 187 6.35 -3.10 2.45
C GLY A 187 7.68 -3.66 2.94
N PHE A 188 8.49 -2.84 3.61
CA PHE A 188 9.77 -3.28 4.18
C PHE A 188 9.56 -4.32 5.28
N LEU A 189 8.61 -4.08 6.19
CA LEU A 189 8.26 -5.03 7.25
C LEU A 189 7.69 -6.33 6.69
N SER A 190 6.83 -6.26 5.66
CA SER A 190 6.26 -7.45 5.01
C SER A 190 7.32 -8.29 4.31
N VAL A 191 8.21 -7.68 3.52
CA VAL A 191 9.31 -8.38 2.84
C VAL A 191 10.29 -8.97 3.85
N THR A 192 10.67 -8.21 4.88
CA THR A 192 11.57 -8.69 5.94
C THR A 192 10.94 -9.86 6.71
N GLY A 193 9.65 -9.74 7.06
CA GLY A 193 8.90 -10.79 7.73
C GLY A 193 8.84 -12.07 6.89
N TYR A 194 8.57 -11.96 5.58
CA TYR A 194 8.58 -13.09 4.66
C TYR A 194 9.95 -13.78 4.59
N VAL A 195 11.02 -13.02 4.34
CA VAL A 195 12.39 -13.55 4.25
C VAL A 195 12.81 -14.22 5.56
N LEU A 196 12.49 -13.60 6.70
CA LEU A 196 12.82 -14.14 8.01
C LEU A 196 12.03 -15.40 8.33
N SER A 197 10.73 -15.43 8.04
CA SER A 197 9.91 -16.65 8.18
C SER A 197 10.45 -17.78 7.32
N HIS A 198 10.86 -17.50 6.08
CA HIS A 198 11.44 -18.51 5.20
C HIS A 198 12.81 -19.02 5.69
N ALA A 199 13.63 -18.13 6.25
CA ALA A 199 14.95 -18.48 6.80
C ALA A 199 14.89 -19.24 8.15
N LEU A 200 13.87 -18.97 8.99
CA LEU A 200 13.71 -19.62 10.29
C LEU A 200 12.89 -20.92 10.22
N LEU A 201 11.93 -21.00 9.30
CA LEU A 201 11.04 -22.15 9.12
C LEU A 201 11.48 -23.08 7.98
N SER A 202 12.73 -22.96 7.52
CA SER A 202 13.34 -23.74 6.43
C SER A 202 13.37 -25.26 6.62
N ASN A 203 12.71 -25.79 7.67
CA ASN A 203 12.40 -27.21 7.85
C ASN A 203 10.99 -27.59 7.36
N ALA A 204 10.16 -26.64 6.94
CA ALA A 204 8.78 -26.88 6.54
C ALA A 204 8.65 -27.03 5.01
N SER A 205 9.01 -28.22 4.52
CA SER A 205 8.70 -28.77 3.19
C SER A 205 9.20 -27.96 1.98
N PRO A 206 9.57 -28.62 0.86
CA PRO A 206 9.82 -27.89 -0.38
C PRO A 206 8.49 -27.29 -0.83
N GLU A 207 8.26 -26.00 -0.55
CA GLU A 207 7.23 -25.27 -1.28
C GLU A 207 7.58 -25.41 -2.76
N SER A 208 6.63 -25.94 -3.53
CA SER A 208 6.72 -26.15 -4.98
C SER A 208 7.41 -24.94 -5.63
N GLU A 209 8.25 -25.18 -6.64
CA GLU A 209 8.91 -24.07 -7.34
C GLU A 209 7.91 -22.94 -7.64
N PRO A 210 8.26 -21.67 -7.35
CA PRO A 210 7.35 -20.56 -7.54
C PRO A 210 6.86 -20.56 -8.98
N LEU A 211 5.54 -20.57 -9.15
CA LEU A 211 4.89 -20.52 -10.46
C LEU A 211 5.28 -19.24 -11.21
N LEU A 212 5.62 -18.17 -10.48
CA LEU A 212 6.22 -16.98 -11.05
C LEU A 212 7.75 -17.04 -11.03
N SER A 213 8.36 -17.03 -12.22
CA SER A 213 9.82 -16.94 -12.35
C SER A 213 10.41 -15.70 -11.66
N ALA A 214 11.65 -15.80 -11.17
CA ALA A 214 12.39 -14.67 -10.60
C ALA A 214 12.50 -13.49 -11.58
N ALA A 215 12.66 -13.77 -12.88
CA ALA A 215 12.65 -12.76 -13.93
C ALA A 215 11.30 -12.04 -14.04
N GLY A 216 10.19 -12.76 -13.86
CA GLY A 216 8.86 -12.18 -13.83
C GLY A 216 8.65 -11.26 -12.63
N MET A 217 9.08 -11.68 -11.43
CA MET A 217 9.05 -10.83 -10.24
C MET A 217 9.89 -9.56 -10.44
N ALA A 218 11.11 -9.70 -10.98
CA ALA A 218 11.99 -8.58 -11.28
C ALA A 218 11.34 -7.61 -12.28
N ALA A 219 10.65 -8.11 -13.30
CA ALA A 219 9.96 -7.29 -14.29
C ALA A 219 8.85 -6.43 -13.66
N VAL A 220 8.04 -7.01 -12.76
CA VAL A 220 7.01 -6.27 -12.01
C VAL A 220 7.64 -5.16 -11.16
N ILE A 221 8.70 -5.50 -10.42
CA ILE A 221 9.40 -4.56 -9.54
C ILE A 221 10.01 -3.41 -10.34
N VAL A 222 10.74 -3.72 -11.42
CA VAL A 222 11.42 -2.73 -12.27
C VAL A 222 10.40 -1.80 -12.94
N GLY A 223 9.33 -2.37 -13.53
CA GLY A 223 8.26 -1.58 -14.13
C GLY A 223 7.62 -0.64 -13.12
N GLY A 224 7.27 -1.15 -11.93
CA GLY A 224 6.63 -0.37 -10.89
C GLY A 224 7.51 0.73 -10.30
N LEU A 225 8.77 0.41 -9.99
CA LEU A 225 9.75 1.37 -9.48
C LEU A 225 10.01 2.51 -10.47
N ALA A 226 10.05 2.21 -11.78
CA ALA A 226 10.28 3.20 -12.83
C ALA A 226 9.07 4.14 -13.02
N PHE A 227 7.85 3.62 -12.93
CA PHE A 227 6.63 4.40 -13.20
C PHE A 227 6.01 5.06 -11.96
N ALA A 228 6.35 4.63 -10.75
CA ALA A 228 5.88 5.29 -9.53
C ALA A 228 6.26 6.78 -9.44
N PRO A 229 7.50 7.22 -9.76
CA PRO A 229 7.84 8.64 -9.89
C PRO A 229 7.02 9.40 -10.94
N ILE A 230 6.63 8.73 -12.03
CA ILE A 230 5.80 9.32 -13.09
C ILE A 230 4.39 9.55 -12.54
N GLY A 231 3.82 8.56 -11.82
CA GLY A 231 2.55 8.68 -11.12
C GLY A 231 2.51 9.87 -10.14
N VAL A 232 3.57 10.05 -9.34
CA VAL A 232 3.70 11.20 -8.42
C VAL A 232 3.79 12.53 -9.17
N SER A 233 4.50 12.57 -10.30
CA SER A 233 4.57 13.77 -11.12
C SER A 233 3.20 14.13 -11.69
N LEU A 234 2.43 13.13 -12.09
CA LEU A 234 1.10 13.30 -12.66
C LEU A 234 0.07 13.69 -11.58
N SER A 235 0.19 13.18 -10.35
CA SER A 235 -0.68 13.59 -9.23
C SER A 235 -0.56 15.06 -8.87
N SER A 236 0.62 15.66 -9.08
CA SER A 236 0.80 17.10 -8.89
C SER A 236 -0.06 17.93 -9.87
N ARG A 237 -0.28 17.43 -11.09
CA ARG A 237 -1.04 18.09 -12.16
C ARG A 237 -2.55 17.90 -12.05
N PHE A 238 -3.00 16.83 -11.42
CA PHE A 238 -4.43 16.59 -11.23
C PHE A 238 -5.02 17.38 -10.06
N SER A 239 -6.33 17.66 -10.16
CA SER A 239 -7.09 18.26 -9.07
C SER A 239 -7.28 17.25 -7.92
N THR A 240 -7.43 17.74 -6.69
CA THR A 240 -7.76 16.88 -5.53
C THR A 240 -9.02 16.06 -5.78
N LYS A 241 -10.03 16.66 -6.44
CA LYS A 241 -11.28 15.99 -6.79
C LYS A 241 -11.04 14.76 -7.66
N THR A 242 -10.23 14.91 -8.72
CA THR A 242 -9.89 13.82 -9.65
C THR A 242 -9.14 12.69 -8.94
N LEU A 243 -8.12 13.02 -8.14
CA LEU A 243 -7.36 12.00 -7.40
C LEU A 243 -8.24 11.24 -6.41
N ARG A 244 -9.12 11.96 -5.70
CA ARG A 244 -10.08 11.35 -4.78
C ARG A 244 -11.05 10.42 -5.51
N GLN A 245 -11.56 10.82 -6.67
CA GLN A 245 -12.44 9.97 -7.48
C GLN A 245 -11.73 8.71 -7.99
N ILE A 246 -10.48 8.82 -8.44
CA ILE A 246 -9.68 7.66 -8.87
C ILE A 246 -9.49 6.68 -7.69
N LEU A 247 -9.19 7.20 -6.49
CA LEU A 247 -9.03 6.39 -5.29
C LEU A 247 -10.34 5.67 -4.91
N ILE A 248 -11.47 6.39 -4.91
CA ILE A 248 -12.80 5.82 -4.63
C ILE A 248 -13.15 4.73 -5.65
N PHE A 249 -12.95 5.00 -6.94
CA PHE A 249 -13.21 4.04 -8.00
C PHE A 249 -12.37 2.77 -7.84
N ALA A 250 -11.07 2.92 -7.56
CA ALA A 250 -10.18 1.79 -7.31
C ALA A 250 -10.61 0.96 -6.08
N LEU A 251 -11.07 1.61 -5.00
CA LEU A 251 -11.59 0.94 -3.81
C LEU A 251 -12.87 0.16 -4.09
N ILE A 252 -13.82 0.73 -4.83
CA ILE A 252 -15.09 0.06 -5.19
C ILE A 252 -14.79 -1.16 -6.07
N MET A 253 -13.96 -1.00 -7.11
CA MET A 253 -13.60 -2.10 -8.01
C MET A 253 -12.88 -3.24 -7.27
N SER A 254 -11.94 -2.90 -6.37
CA SER A 254 -11.25 -3.87 -5.52
C SER A 254 -12.23 -4.62 -4.61
N SER A 255 -13.13 -3.89 -3.95
CA SER A 255 -14.13 -4.46 -3.04
C SER A 255 -15.08 -5.42 -3.77
N LEU A 256 -15.63 -5.03 -4.92
CA LEU A 256 -16.50 -5.87 -5.74
C LEU A 256 -15.81 -7.18 -6.14
N ARG A 257 -14.54 -7.10 -6.55
CA ARG A 257 -13.77 -8.30 -6.92
C ARG A 257 -13.57 -9.25 -5.74
N LEU A 258 -13.30 -8.72 -4.55
CA LEU A 258 -13.15 -9.51 -3.31
C LEU A 258 -14.47 -10.10 -2.80
N MET A 259 -15.63 -9.52 -3.16
CA MET A 259 -16.93 -10.11 -2.86
C MET A 259 -17.29 -11.27 -3.78
N MET A 260 -16.77 -11.25 -5.02
CA MET A 260 -17.02 -12.28 -6.04
C MET A 260 -16.07 -13.49 -5.95
N SER A 261 -14.98 -13.38 -5.18
CA SER A 261 -14.05 -14.47 -4.86
C SER A 261 -14.50 -15.26 -3.64
#